data_AF-A0A645DJF4-F1
#
_entry.id   AF-A0A645DJF4-F1
#
_cell.length_a   1.000
_cell.length_b   1.000
_cell.length_c   1.000
_cell.angle_alpha   90.00
_cell.angle_beta   90.00
_cell.angle_gamma   90.00
#
_symmetry.space_group_name_H-M   'P 1'
#
loop_
_entity.id
_entity.type
_entity.pdbx_description
1 polymer ?
#
loop_
_entity_poly.entity_id
_entity_poly.type
_entity_poly.pdbx_seq_one_letter_code
_entity_poly.pdbx_strand_id
1 'polypeptide(L)'
;MKIAIVGAGTGGTKLIELFNDIKETEIVGVIDRNMQSAGIEYARKLGIRCSTDISEIDSACEMIIEATGNVSVLESLRERYGSSKHIVDSITAKLMMFIVDKQIEMRDRLNFQLEEINKTSESLHFEMNNMVKITEKLNGINTDLAQSAMQSNQFIEKTDEMTKAVNKITQQIKILGLNANIEAARAGEHGRGFSVVATEVQKMSDSTSEFASQISDLLNSLRAENEKISSEVSKLGILSENQDTITHKARNIADELKNI
;
A
#
# COMPACT_ATOMS: atom_id res chain seq x y z
N MET A 1 -48.17 -0.67 -11.33
CA MET A 1 -48.56 -1.84 -12.13
C MET A 1 -49.18 -2.88 -11.21
N LYS A 2 -50.41 -3.30 -11.48
CA LYS A 2 -51.14 -4.26 -10.64
C LYS A 2 -50.94 -5.68 -11.15
N ILE A 3 -50.39 -6.56 -10.31
CA ILE A 3 -50.02 -7.91 -10.71
C ILE A 3 -50.71 -8.98 -9.88
N ALA A 4 -50.99 -10.13 -10.50
CA ALA A 4 -51.41 -11.34 -9.82
C ALA A 4 -50.40 -12.46 -10.06
N ILE A 5 -50.11 -13.24 -9.02
CA ILE A 5 -49.16 -14.35 -9.10
C ILE A 5 -49.93 -15.66 -8.96
N VAL A 6 -49.81 -16.54 -9.96
CA VAL A 6 -50.47 -17.85 -9.99
C VAL A 6 -49.42 -18.93 -9.79
N GLY A 7 -49.48 -19.63 -8.67
CA GLY A 7 -48.45 -20.51 -8.15
C GLY A 7 -47.64 -19.81 -7.07
N ALA A 8 -47.70 -20.31 -5.85
CA ALA A 8 -47.09 -19.78 -4.63
C ALA A 8 -46.19 -20.82 -3.93
N GLY A 9 -45.65 -21.77 -4.68
CA GLY A 9 -44.55 -22.63 -4.24
C GLY A 9 -43.24 -21.84 -4.06
N THR A 10 -42.10 -22.51 -4.04
CA THR A 10 -40.79 -21.86 -3.84
C THR A 10 -40.55 -20.71 -4.82
N GLY A 11 -40.90 -20.93 -6.09
CA GLY A 11 -40.70 -19.92 -7.13
C GLY A 11 -41.64 -18.72 -7.01
N GLY A 12 -42.93 -19.00 -6.85
CA GLY A 12 -43.94 -17.97 -6.59
C GLY A 12 -43.63 -17.12 -5.36
N THR A 13 -43.12 -17.73 -4.30
CA THR A 13 -42.71 -17.02 -3.07
C THR A 13 -41.65 -15.95 -3.37
N LYS A 14 -40.60 -16.30 -4.13
CA LYS A 14 -39.55 -15.34 -4.52
C LYS A 14 -40.08 -14.21 -5.40
N LEU A 15 -41.06 -14.49 -6.26
CA LEU A 15 -41.70 -13.45 -7.07
C LEU A 15 -42.55 -12.52 -6.21
N ILE A 16 -43.25 -13.06 -5.19
CA ILE A 16 -44.00 -12.24 -4.24
C ILE A 16 -43.05 -11.32 -3.46
N GLU A 17 -41.93 -11.85 -2.97
CA GLU A 17 -40.88 -11.05 -2.31
C GLU A 17 -40.33 -9.96 -3.23
N LEU A 18 -39.93 -10.34 -4.45
CA LEU A 18 -39.38 -9.41 -5.44
C LEU A 18 -40.30 -8.22 -5.72
N PHE A 19 -41.56 -8.49 -6.06
CA PHE A 19 -42.50 -7.44 -6.46
C PHE A 19 -43.10 -6.68 -5.28
N ASN A 20 -43.01 -7.21 -4.05
CA ASN A 20 -43.36 -6.45 -2.87
C ASN A 20 -42.35 -5.31 -2.59
N ASP A 21 -41.07 -5.52 -2.92
CA ASP A 21 -40.01 -4.54 -2.68
C ASP A 21 -39.96 -3.42 -3.75
N ILE A 22 -40.68 -3.58 -4.86
CA ILE A 22 -40.75 -2.60 -5.96
C ILE A 22 -41.95 -1.66 -5.72
N LYS A 23 -41.67 -0.37 -5.47
CA LYS A 23 -42.70 0.64 -5.13
C LYS A 23 -43.73 0.86 -6.24
N GLU A 24 -43.35 0.61 -7.47
CA GLU A 24 -44.18 0.81 -8.66
C GLU A 24 -45.12 -0.38 -8.94
N THR A 25 -45.02 -1.47 -8.17
CA THR A 25 -45.86 -2.67 -8.31
C THR A 25 -46.76 -2.90 -7.10
N GLU A 26 -47.98 -3.37 -7.37
CA GLU A 26 -48.94 -3.76 -6.35
C GLU A 26 -49.38 -5.20 -6.64
N ILE A 27 -49.15 -6.11 -5.70
CA ILE A 27 -49.61 -7.49 -5.81
C ILE A 27 -51.06 -7.54 -5.34
N VAL A 28 -51.99 -7.63 -6.30
CA VAL A 28 -53.43 -7.60 -6.04
C VAL A 28 -54.02 -8.99 -5.75
N GLY A 29 -53.27 -10.05 -6.02
CA GLY A 29 -53.70 -11.41 -5.69
C GLY A 29 -52.62 -12.48 -5.86
N VAL A 30 -52.65 -13.47 -4.97
CA VAL A 30 -51.83 -14.69 -5.08
C VAL A 30 -52.76 -15.91 -5.13
N ILE A 31 -52.59 -16.74 -6.15
CA ILE A 31 -53.47 -17.89 -6.40
C ILE A 31 -52.65 -19.17 -6.32
N ASP A 32 -53.02 -20.08 -5.42
CA ASP A 32 -52.40 -21.40 -5.32
C ASP A 32 -53.43 -22.43 -4.85
N ARG A 33 -53.37 -23.65 -5.40
CA ARG A 33 -54.24 -24.74 -4.98
C ARG A 33 -54.00 -25.14 -3.52
N ASN A 34 -52.77 -24.97 -3.03
CA ASN A 34 -52.38 -25.23 -1.66
C ASN A 34 -52.35 -23.93 -0.85
N MET A 35 -53.40 -23.69 -0.05
CA MET A 35 -53.49 -22.51 0.85
C MET A 35 -52.54 -22.56 2.06
N GLN A 36 -51.71 -23.58 2.16
CA GLN A 36 -50.64 -23.73 3.16
C GLN A 36 -49.24 -23.64 2.51
N SER A 37 -49.14 -23.25 1.24
CA SER A 37 -47.83 -23.04 0.62
C SER A 37 -47.12 -21.83 1.23
N ALA A 38 -45.77 -21.86 1.19
CA ALA A 38 -44.94 -20.80 1.76
C ALA A 38 -45.28 -19.40 1.20
N GLY A 39 -45.57 -19.31 -0.10
CA GLY A 39 -45.92 -18.05 -0.74
C GLY A 39 -47.30 -17.53 -0.32
N ILE A 40 -48.27 -18.42 -0.05
CA ILE A 40 -49.59 -18.01 0.48
C ILE A 40 -49.47 -17.51 1.92
N GLU A 41 -48.68 -18.19 2.75
CA GLU A 41 -48.42 -17.72 4.12
C GLU A 41 -47.73 -16.36 4.13
N TYR A 42 -46.73 -16.17 3.26
CA TYR A 42 -46.03 -14.91 3.11
C TYR A 42 -46.96 -13.79 2.61
N ALA A 43 -47.74 -14.05 1.55
CA ALA A 43 -48.70 -13.10 1.01
C ALA A 43 -49.76 -12.66 2.05
N ARG A 44 -50.25 -13.59 2.88
CA ARG A 44 -51.17 -13.27 3.98
C ARG A 44 -50.57 -12.33 5.01
N LYS A 45 -49.29 -12.51 5.37
CA LYS A 45 -48.59 -11.61 6.31
C LYS A 45 -48.50 -10.18 5.77
N LEU A 46 -48.40 -10.04 4.45
CA LEU A 46 -48.40 -8.76 3.75
C LEU A 46 -49.81 -8.19 3.52
N GLY A 47 -50.87 -8.91 3.92
CA GLY A 47 -52.26 -8.49 3.70
C GLY A 47 -52.74 -8.64 2.26
N ILE A 48 -52.01 -9.39 1.43
CA ILE A 48 -52.37 -9.64 0.02
C ILE A 48 -53.49 -10.67 -0.05
N ARG A 49 -54.44 -10.46 -0.97
CA ARG A 49 -55.56 -11.40 -1.19
C ARG A 49 -55.04 -12.73 -1.74
N CYS A 50 -55.43 -13.84 -1.11
CA CYS A 50 -55.07 -15.18 -1.54
C CYS A 50 -56.31 -16.00 -1.94
N SER A 51 -56.23 -16.78 -3.02
CA SER A 51 -57.32 -17.65 -3.48
C SER A 51 -56.81 -19.00 -4.00
N THR A 52 -57.69 -19.99 -4.09
CA THR A 52 -57.43 -21.27 -4.77
C THR A 52 -57.90 -21.28 -6.22
N ASP A 53 -58.75 -20.32 -6.61
CA ASP A 53 -59.38 -20.27 -7.93
C ASP A 53 -58.80 -19.13 -8.76
N ILE A 54 -58.31 -19.47 -9.95
CA ILE A 54 -57.78 -18.53 -10.94
C ILE A 54 -58.87 -17.56 -11.42
N SER A 55 -60.14 -17.97 -11.32
CA SER A 55 -61.30 -17.14 -11.69
C SER A 55 -61.47 -15.91 -10.78
N GLU A 56 -60.87 -15.93 -9.59
CA GLU A 56 -60.95 -14.83 -8.61
C GLU A 56 -59.85 -13.77 -8.77
N ILE A 57 -59.06 -13.83 -9.85
CA ILE A 57 -58.08 -12.78 -10.17
C ILE A 57 -58.81 -11.44 -10.36
N ASP A 58 -58.35 -10.41 -9.65
CA ASP A 58 -58.96 -9.08 -9.66
C ASP A 58 -59.06 -8.51 -11.09
N SER A 59 -60.21 -7.92 -11.40
CA SER A 59 -60.45 -7.17 -12.63
C SER A 59 -59.43 -6.06 -12.88
N ALA A 60 -58.94 -5.41 -11.82
CA ALA A 60 -57.95 -4.34 -11.87
C ALA A 60 -56.51 -4.84 -12.10
N CYS A 61 -56.30 -6.16 -12.13
CA CYS A 61 -55.01 -6.76 -12.45
C CYS A 61 -54.64 -6.50 -13.91
N GLU A 62 -53.44 -5.97 -14.16
CA GLU A 62 -52.93 -5.66 -15.50
C GLU A 62 -52.08 -6.81 -16.05
N MET A 63 -51.35 -7.51 -15.17
CA MET A 63 -50.41 -8.57 -15.53
C MET A 63 -50.55 -9.78 -14.60
N ILE A 64 -50.61 -10.98 -15.18
CA ILE A 64 -50.63 -12.25 -14.45
C ILE A 64 -49.30 -12.97 -14.66
N ILE A 65 -48.66 -13.38 -13.58
CA ILE A 65 -47.41 -14.14 -13.59
C ILE A 65 -47.73 -15.61 -13.26
N GLU A 66 -47.58 -16.48 -14.25
CA GLU A 66 -47.77 -17.92 -14.10
C GLU A 66 -46.46 -18.56 -13.60
N ALA A 67 -46.41 -18.89 -12.32
CA ALA A 67 -45.25 -19.49 -11.64
C ALA A 67 -45.46 -20.97 -11.28
N THR A 68 -46.50 -21.63 -11.80
CA THR A 68 -46.79 -23.05 -11.53
C THR A 68 -45.95 -23.99 -12.41
N GLY A 69 -45.48 -23.53 -13.57
CA GLY A 69 -44.77 -24.39 -14.53
C GLY A 69 -45.68 -25.33 -15.30
N ASN A 70 -47.00 -25.18 -15.19
CA ASN A 70 -47.98 -26.09 -15.77
C ASN A 70 -48.63 -25.46 -17.01
N VAL A 71 -48.41 -26.09 -18.18
CA VAL A 71 -48.94 -25.64 -19.47
C VAL A 71 -50.47 -25.51 -19.45
N SER A 72 -51.18 -26.42 -18.77
CA SER A 72 -52.65 -26.37 -18.67
C SER A 72 -53.14 -25.16 -17.88
N VAL A 73 -52.36 -24.69 -16.89
CA VAL A 73 -52.66 -23.45 -16.15
C VAL A 73 -52.45 -22.24 -17.06
N LEU A 74 -51.37 -22.22 -17.84
CA LEU A 74 -51.10 -21.16 -18.82
C LEU A 74 -52.19 -21.07 -19.90
N GLU A 75 -52.63 -22.20 -20.44
CA GLU A 75 -53.75 -22.25 -21.41
C GLU A 75 -55.05 -21.72 -20.80
N SER A 76 -55.39 -22.17 -19.59
CA SER A 76 -56.58 -21.70 -18.85
C SER A 76 -56.55 -20.19 -18.60
N LEU A 77 -55.37 -19.63 -18.30
CA LEU A 77 -55.16 -18.20 -18.13
C LEU A 77 -55.32 -17.45 -19.46
N ARG A 78 -54.78 -17.97 -20.56
CA ARG A 78 -54.89 -17.37 -21.89
C ARG A 78 -56.33 -17.36 -22.40
N GLU A 79 -57.06 -18.44 -22.22
CA GLU A 79 -58.47 -18.54 -22.61
C GLU A 79 -59.35 -17.52 -21.88
N ARG A 80 -59.14 -17.32 -20.57
CA ARG A 80 -59.96 -16.38 -19.78
C ARG A 80 -59.50 -14.92 -19.86
N TYR A 81 -58.20 -14.69 -19.81
CA TYR A 81 -57.64 -13.37 -19.56
C TYR A 81 -56.75 -12.85 -20.69
N GLY A 82 -56.40 -13.68 -21.68
CA GLY A 82 -55.44 -13.33 -22.73
C GLY A 82 -55.85 -12.16 -23.63
N SER A 83 -57.15 -11.81 -23.68
CA SER A 83 -57.66 -10.64 -24.41
C SER A 83 -57.61 -9.33 -23.63
N SER A 84 -57.46 -9.39 -22.30
CA SER A 84 -57.59 -8.23 -21.41
C SER A 84 -56.39 -7.97 -20.49
N LYS A 85 -55.52 -8.96 -20.27
CA LYS A 85 -54.38 -8.90 -19.35
C LYS A 85 -53.12 -9.45 -20.00
N HIS A 86 -51.96 -8.95 -19.58
CA HIS A 86 -50.67 -9.48 -20.00
C HIS A 86 -50.36 -10.74 -19.19
N ILE A 87 -49.99 -11.84 -19.85
CA ILE A 87 -49.68 -13.11 -19.17
C ILE A 87 -48.18 -13.40 -19.34
N VAL A 88 -47.48 -13.45 -18.23
CA VAL A 88 -46.08 -13.90 -18.14
C VAL A 88 -46.11 -15.41 -17.92
N ASP A 89 -45.54 -16.16 -18.86
CA ASP A 89 -45.47 -17.62 -18.75
C ASP A 89 -44.42 -18.09 -17.73
N SER A 90 -44.49 -19.37 -17.39
CA SER A 90 -43.56 -20.00 -16.46
C SER A 90 -42.10 -19.98 -16.88
N ILE A 91 -41.79 -19.92 -18.18
CA ILE A 91 -40.39 -19.80 -18.65
C ILE A 91 -39.85 -18.42 -18.29
N THR A 92 -40.64 -17.39 -18.55
CA THR A 92 -40.32 -15.99 -18.27
C THR A 92 -40.28 -15.74 -16.76
N ALA A 93 -41.25 -16.28 -16.01
CA ALA A 93 -41.25 -16.24 -14.55
C ALA A 93 -40.00 -16.93 -13.97
N LYS A 94 -39.57 -18.05 -14.56
CA LYS A 94 -38.33 -18.75 -14.16
C LYS A 94 -37.07 -17.94 -14.44
N LEU A 95 -37.02 -17.24 -15.57
CA LEU A 95 -35.94 -16.31 -15.84
C LEU A 95 -35.87 -15.18 -14.80
N MET A 96 -37.02 -14.59 -14.43
CA MET A 96 -37.09 -13.56 -13.38
C MET A 96 -36.54 -14.09 -12.05
N MET A 97 -36.95 -15.28 -11.62
CA MET A 97 -36.43 -15.90 -10.39
C MET A 97 -34.93 -16.17 -10.44
N PHE A 98 -34.41 -16.64 -11.59
CA PHE A 98 -32.98 -16.87 -11.76
C PHE A 98 -32.17 -15.57 -11.63
N ILE A 99 -32.71 -14.46 -12.16
CA ILE A 99 -32.09 -13.13 -12.01
C ILE A 99 -32.04 -12.73 -10.52
N VAL A 100 -33.14 -12.90 -9.78
CA VAL A 100 -33.19 -12.60 -8.34
C VAL A 100 -32.18 -13.43 -7.55
N ASP A 101 -32.13 -14.73 -7.80
CA ASP A 101 -31.17 -15.62 -7.12
C ASP A 101 -29.73 -15.19 -7.37
N LYS A 102 -29.42 -14.79 -8.62
CA LYS A 102 -28.10 -14.26 -8.95
C LYS A 102 -27.83 -12.88 -8.34
N GLN A 103 -28.84 -12.05 -8.15
CA GLN A 103 -28.69 -10.78 -7.44
C GLN A 103 -28.40 -10.98 -5.95
N ILE A 104 -29.05 -11.94 -5.30
CA ILE A 104 -28.79 -12.27 -3.89
C ILE A 104 -27.36 -12.80 -3.73
N GLU A 105 -26.95 -13.76 -4.56
CA GLU A 105 -25.58 -14.30 -4.56
C GLU A 105 -24.53 -13.20 -4.78
N MET A 106 -24.80 -12.28 -5.73
CA MET A 106 -23.92 -11.15 -6.02
C MET A 106 -23.85 -10.17 -4.84
N ARG A 107 -24.98 -9.88 -4.17
CA ARG A 107 -25.03 -9.01 -3.00
C ARG A 107 -24.23 -9.59 -1.84
N ASP A 108 -24.39 -10.87 -1.56
CA ASP A 108 -23.68 -11.53 -0.46
C ASP A 108 -22.17 -11.55 -0.74
N ARG A 109 -21.77 -11.78 -2.00
CA ARG A 109 -20.37 -11.64 -2.42
C ARG A 109 -19.84 -10.22 -2.27
N LEU A 110 -20.65 -9.20 -2.61
CA LEU A 110 -20.26 -7.79 -2.46
C LEU A 110 -20.07 -7.43 -0.98
N ASN A 111 -20.97 -7.87 -0.11
CA ASN A 111 -20.85 -7.67 1.34
C ASN A 111 -19.57 -8.32 1.91
N PHE A 112 -19.25 -9.54 1.47
CA PHE A 112 -18.01 -10.20 1.86
C PHE A 112 -16.77 -9.41 1.41
N GLN A 113 -16.77 -8.91 0.16
CA GLN A 113 -15.67 -8.09 -0.35
C GLN A 113 -15.53 -6.76 0.40
N LEU A 114 -16.62 -6.13 0.82
CA LEU A 114 -16.59 -4.91 1.65
C LEU A 114 -15.96 -5.16 3.02
N GLU A 115 -16.22 -6.33 3.64
CA GLU A 115 -15.57 -6.68 4.90
C GLU A 115 -14.05 -6.88 4.73
N GLU A 116 -13.62 -7.51 3.64
CA GLU A 116 -12.19 -7.65 3.32
C GLU A 116 -11.52 -6.29 3.04
N ILE A 117 -12.19 -5.39 2.32
CA ILE A 117 -11.70 -4.03 2.05
C ILE A 117 -11.51 -3.25 3.35
N ASN A 118 -12.45 -3.35 4.30
CA ASN A 118 -12.33 -2.68 5.59
C ASN A 118 -11.14 -3.21 6.40
N LYS A 119 -10.96 -4.53 6.48
CA LYS A 119 -9.82 -5.15 7.19
C LYS A 119 -8.48 -4.75 6.56
N THR A 120 -8.42 -4.72 5.23
CA THR A 120 -7.20 -4.30 4.52
C THR A 120 -6.92 -2.81 4.69
N SER A 121 -7.95 -1.95 4.73
CA SER A 121 -7.82 -0.52 5.02
C SER A 121 -7.29 -0.26 6.44
N GLU A 122 -7.81 -0.95 7.45
CA GLU A 122 -7.30 -0.84 8.83
C GLU A 122 -5.82 -1.24 8.93
N SER A 123 -5.45 -2.35 8.29
CA SER A 123 -4.07 -2.82 8.23
C SER A 123 -3.16 -1.81 7.51
N LEU A 124 -3.64 -1.24 6.40
CA LEU A 124 -2.92 -0.21 5.65
C LEU A 124 -2.66 1.04 6.50
N HIS A 125 -3.65 1.50 7.26
CA HIS A 125 -3.49 2.64 8.19
C HIS A 125 -2.42 2.37 9.26
N PHE A 126 -2.42 1.17 9.84
CA PHE A 126 -1.41 0.77 10.82
C PHE A 126 -0.01 0.83 10.21
N GLU A 127 0.18 0.26 9.03
CA GLU A 127 1.46 0.29 8.33
C GLU A 127 1.89 1.71 7.94
N MET A 128 0.96 2.57 7.51
CA MET A 128 1.27 3.98 7.23
C MET A 128 1.75 4.74 8.46
N ASN A 129 1.17 4.50 9.62
CA ASN A 129 1.63 5.11 10.87
C ASN A 129 3.04 4.64 11.27
N ASN A 130 3.36 3.37 11.03
CA ASN A 130 4.72 2.87 11.23
C ASN A 130 5.70 3.49 10.25
N MET A 131 5.28 3.67 8.99
CA MET A 131 6.11 4.26 7.95
C MET A 131 6.48 5.71 8.24
N VAL A 132 5.54 6.54 8.73
CA VAL A 132 5.85 7.90 9.20
C VAL A 132 6.95 7.89 10.25
N LYS A 133 6.84 7.02 11.28
CA LYS A 133 7.86 6.91 12.34
C LYS A 133 9.22 6.46 11.80
N ILE A 134 9.24 5.59 10.78
CA ILE A 134 10.47 5.14 10.13
C ILE A 134 11.11 6.30 9.37
N THR A 135 10.33 7.07 8.61
CA THR A 135 10.81 8.26 7.89
C THR A 135 11.39 9.31 8.83
N GLU A 136 10.74 9.58 9.97
CA GLU A 136 11.27 10.48 11.01
C GLU A 136 12.63 10.01 11.53
N LYS A 137 12.76 8.72 11.85
CA LYS A 137 14.04 8.13 12.30
C LYS A 137 15.11 8.19 11.21
N LEU A 138 14.75 7.91 9.95
CA LEU A 138 15.66 7.99 8.82
C LEU A 138 16.20 9.41 8.62
N ASN A 139 15.34 10.43 8.75
CA ASN A 139 15.77 11.83 8.71
C ASN A 139 16.75 12.16 9.84
N GLY A 140 16.50 11.68 11.06
CA GLY A 140 17.43 11.81 12.18
C GLY A 140 18.81 11.20 11.87
N ILE A 141 18.82 9.93 11.44
CA ILE A 141 20.05 9.21 11.06
C ILE A 141 20.80 9.94 9.94
N ASN A 142 20.08 10.43 8.92
CA ASN A 142 20.69 11.14 7.81
C ASN A 142 21.38 12.44 8.25
N THR A 143 20.76 13.15 9.19
CA THR A 143 21.31 14.38 9.78
C THR A 143 22.56 14.08 10.61
N ASP A 144 22.52 13.04 11.43
CA ASP A 144 23.67 12.60 12.24
C ASP A 144 24.85 12.14 11.37
N LEU A 145 24.56 11.44 10.26
CA LEU A 145 25.58 10.99 9.32
C LEU A 145 26.20 12.17 8.57
N ALA A 146 25.40 13.15 8.14
CA ALA A 146 25.88 14.39 7.53
C ALA A 146 26.84 15.13 8.48
N GLN A 147 26.45 15.26 9.76
CA GLN A 147 27.29 15.90 10.77
C GLN A 147 28.59 15.12 11.01
N SER A 148 28.52 13.78 11.07
CA SER A 148 29.69 12.92 11.25
C SER A 148 30.67 13.02 10.07
N ALA A 149 30.16 13.11 8.84
CA ALA A 149 30.97 13.33 7.65
C ALA A 149 31.65 14.71 7.68
N MET A 150 30.94 15.76 8.09
CA MET A 150 31.53 17.11 8.25
C MET A 150 32.64 17.12 9.29
N GLN A 151 32.41 16.50 10.46
CA GLN A 151 33.43 16.39 11.51
C GLN A 151 34.65 15.59 11.04
N SER A 152 34.44 14.51 10.30
CA SER A 152 35.53 13.70 9.73
C SER A 152 36.39 14.51 8.76
N ASN A 153 35.78 15.32 7.90
CA ASN A 153 36.52 16.25 7.02
C ASN A 153 37.36 17.25 7.81
N GLN A 154 36.82 17.82 8.89
CA GLN A 154 37.59 18.74 9.75
C GLN A 154 38.79 18.06 10.41
N PHE A 155 38.66 16.80 10.84
CA PHE A 155 39.79 16.05 11.40
C PHE A 155 40.83 15.72 10.34
N ILE A 156 40.41 15.37 9.13
CA ILE A 156 41.31 15.12 8.00
C ILE A 156 42.11 16.38 7.67
N GLU A 157 41.46 17.55 7.57
CA GLU A 157 42.13 18.83 7.31
C GLU A 157 43.16 19.18 8.38
N LYS A 158 42.79 19.08 9.67
CA LYS A 158 43.71 19.34 10.78
C LYS A 158 44.90 18.38 10.77
N THR A 159 44.67 17.11 10.47
CA THR A 159 45.74 16.10 10.42
C THR A 159 46.68 16.34 9.24
N ASP A 160 46.15 16.77 8.10
CA ASP A 160 46.94 17.18 6.93
C ASP A 160 47.83 18.40 7.25
N GLU A 161 47.30 19.42 7.94
CA GLU A 161 48.08 20.56 8.42
C GLU A 161 49.22 20.14 9.36
N MET A 162 48.93 19.26 10.33
CA MET A 162 49.95 18.73 11.23
C MET A 162 51.02 17.93 10.48
N THR A 163 50.62 17.11 9.51
CA THR A 163 51.52 16.29 8.71
C THR A 163 52.46 17.17 7.87
N LYS A 164 51.93 18.25 7.28
CA LYS A 164 52.73 19.27 6.57
C LYS A 164 53.70 19.98 7.50
N ALA A 165 53.29 20.32 8.73
CA ALA A 165 54.16 20.93 9.72
C ALA A 165 55.30 20.00 10.14
N VAL A 166 55.01 18.72 10.39
CA VAL A 166 56.02 17.69 10.68
C VAL A 166 57.00 17.58 9.52
N ASN A 167 56.52 17.47 8.28
CA ASN A 167 57.41 17.37 7.11
C ASN A 167 58.33 18.59 6.98
N LYS A 168 57.81 19.80 7.25
CA LYS A 168 58.61 21.04 7.26
C LYS A 168 59.70 21.01 8.34
N ILE A 169 59.38 20.58 9.56
CA ILE A 169 60.36 20.43 10.65
C ILE A 169 61.42 19.41 10.27
N THR A 170 61.01 18.27 9.72
CA THR A 170 61.91 17.21 9.27
C THR A 170 62.89 17.68 8.20
N GLN A 171 62.43 18.49 7.23
CA GLN A 171 63.31 19.12 6.25
C GLN A 171 64.34 20.07 6.89
N GLN A 172 63.95 20.84 7.91
CA GLN A 172 64.88 21.68 8.66
C GLN A 172 65.92 20.86 9.41
N ILE A 173 65.50 19.78 10.09
CA ILE A 173 66.41 18.86 10.79
C ILE A 173 67.39 18.21 9.81
N LYS A 174 66.93 17.82 8.61
CA LYS A 174 67.80 17.27 7.56
C LYS A 174 68.90 18.25 7.15
N ILE A 175 68.57 19.54 7.01
CA ILE A 175 69.55 20.61 6.71
C ILE A 175 70.50 20.83 7.89
N LEU A 176 70.00 20.81 9.13
CA LEU A 176 70.82 20.89 10.34
C LEU A 176 71.83 19.73 10.43
N GLY A 177 71.37 18.50 10.17
CA GLY A 177 72.22 17.30 10.11
C GLY A 177 73.27 17.39 9.00
N LEU A 178 72.92 17.95 7.83
CA LEU A 178 73.86 18.21 6.75
C LEU A 178 74.95 19.19 7.18
N ASN A 179 74.58 20.32 7.79
CA ASN A 179 75.53 21.32 8.28
C ASN A 179 76.45 20.74 9.35
N ALA A 180 75.91 19.91 10.27
CA ALA A 180 76.70 19.22 11.28
C ALA A 180 77.70 18.22 10.66
N ASN A 181 77.31 17.51 9.59
CA ASN A 181 78.20 16.61 8.87
C ASN A 181 79.35 17.37 8.16
N ILE A 182 79.06 18.55 7.60
CA ILE A 182 80.08 19.43 6.99
C ILE A 182 81.08 19.91 8.05
N GLU A 183 80.61 20.36 9.21
CA GLU A 183 81.50 20.87 10.26
C GLU A 183 82.31 19.74 10.92
N ALA A 184 81.72 18.54 11.06
CA ALA A 184 82.43 17.35 11.49
C ALA A 184 83.56 16.95 10.53
N ALA A 185 83.33 17.02 9.21
CA ALA A 185 84.38 16.79 8.22
C ALA A 185 85.48 17.86 8.31
N ARG A 186 85.12 19.12 8.59
CA ARG A 186 86.05 20.24 8.74
C ARG A 186 86.97 20.11 9.96
N ALA A 187 86.47 19.51 11.04
CA ALA A 187 87.24 19.23 12.26
C ALA A 187 88.21 18.02 12.14
N GLY A 188 88.20 17.30 11.00
CA GLY A 188 89.10 16.18 10.74
C GLY A 188 88.91 15.02 11.74
N GLU A 189 90.01 14.51 12.30
CA GLU A 189 89.97 13.39 13.27
C GLU A 189 89.13 13.72 14.51
N HIS A 190 89.09 14.98 14.96
CA HIS A 190 88.30 15.39 16.12
C HIS A 190 86.78 15.41 15.86
N GLY A 191 86.36 15.43 14.59
CA GLY A 191 84.96 15.44 14.19
C GLY A 191 84.34 14.06 13.92
N ARG A 192 85.12 12.98 13.96
CA ARG A 192 84.65 11.62 13.60
C ARG A 192 83.40 11.19 14.37
N GLY A 193 83.35 11.41 15.68
CA GLY A 193 82.18 11.09 16.50
C GLY A 193 80.94 11.91 16.13
N PHE A 194 81.12 13.19 15.82
CA PHE A 194 80.03 14.08 15.40
C PHE A 194 79.48 13.72 14.01
N SER A 195 80.33 13.24 13.10
CA SER A 195 79.89 12.80 11.77
C SER A 195 78.96 11.58 11.83
N VAL A 196 79.22 10.64 12.75
CA VAL A 196 78.33 9.49 12.96
C VAL A 196 76.95 9.94 13.43
N VAL A 197 76.90 10.85 14.41
CA VAL A 197 75.64 11.41 14.93
C VAL A 197 74.89 12.19 13.84
N ALA A 198 75.58 13.04 13.10
CA ALA A 198 74.98 13.84 12.03
C ALA A 198 74.37 12.97 10.92
N THR A 199 75.04 11.86 10.56
CA THR A 199 74.53 10.89 9.58
C THR A 199 73.29 10.18 10.10
N GLU A 200 73.24 9.81 11.39
CA GLU A 200 72.07 9.17 11.98
C GLU A 200 70.86 10.13 12.04
N VAL A 201 71.10 11.41 12.36
CA VAL A 201 70.06 12.46 12.33
C VAL A 201 69.48 12.64 10.91
N GLN A 202 70.32 12.57 9.87
CA GLN A 202 69.85 12.63 8.48
C GLN A 202 68.97 11.43 8.13
N LYS A 203 69.40 10.21 8.48
CA LYS A 203 68.60 8.99 8.24
C LYS A 203 67.25 9.05 8.97
N MET A 204 67.24 9.48 10.24
CA MET A 204 65.99 9.67 10.98
C MET A 204 65.06 10.69 10.31
N SER A 205 65.64 11.77 9.75
CA SER A 205 64.86 12.78 9.02
C SER A 205 64.28 12.22 7.72
N ASP A 206 65.04 11.41 6.99
CA ASP A 206 64.54 10.76 5.76
C ASP A 206 63.40 9.79 6.05
N SER A 207 63.56 8.93 7.05
CA SER A 207 62.48 8.02 7.49
C SER A 207 61.25 8.78 7.98
N THR A 208 61.42 9.88 8.71
CA THR A 208 60.29 10.70 9.17
C THR A 208 59.55 11.37 8.01
N SER A 209 60.26 11.80 6.97
CA SER A 209 59.65 12.36 5.76
C SER A 209 58.86 11.32 4.99
N GLU A 210 59.38 10.09 4.91
CA GLU A 210 58.69 8.96 4.29
C GLU A 210 57.38 8.63 5.03
N PHE A 211 57.40 8.56 6.36
CA PHE A 211 56.19 8.37 7.16
C PHE A 211 55.17 9.49 6.96
N ALA A 212 55.61 10.75 6.91
CA ALA A 212 54.70 11.87 6.63
C ALA A 212 54.05 11.77 5.23
N SER A 213 54.78 11.27 4.23
CA SER A 213 54.21 10.98 2.90
C SER A 213 53.14 9.90 2.96
N GLN A 214 53.41 8.79 3.66
CA GLN A 214 52.45 7.69 3.80
C GLN A 214 51.17 8.15 4.54
N ILE A 215 51.31 9.00 5.57
CA ILE A 215 50.15 9.60 6.25
C ILE A 215 49.34 10.48 5.28
N SER A 216 50.02 11.26 4.42
CA SER A 216 49.35 12.11 3.43
C SER A 216 48.52 11.29 2.43
N ASP A 217 49.04 10.15 1.97
CA ASP A 217 48.33 9.25 1.06
C ASP A 217 47.10 8.61 1.74
N LEU A 218 47.23 8.23 3.01
CA LEU A 218 46.10 7.74 3.82
C LEU A 218 45.02 8.81 3.99
N LEU A 219 45.40 10.06 4.27
CA LEU A 219 44.46 11.17 4.38
C LEU A 219 43.71 11.42 3.08
N ASN A 220 44.37 11.32 1.92
CA ASN A 220 43.69 11.42 0.62
C ASN A 220 42.67 10.31 0.40
N SER A 221 43.00 9.08 0.84
CA SER A 221 42.07 7.96 0.78
C SER A 221 40.86 8.17 1.68
N LEU A 222 41.07 8.71 2.89
CA LEU A 222 39.99 9.08 3.82
C LEU A 222 39.10 10.21 3.26
N ARG A 223 39.67 11.21 2.58
CA ARG A 223 38.88 12.26 1.89
C ARG A 223 37.93 11.66 0.87
N ALA A 224 38.45 10.80 -0.01
CA ALA A 224 37.64 10.15 -1.04
C ALA A 224 36.51 9.30 -0.46
N GLU A 225 36.77 8.58 0.64
CA GLU A 225 35.72 7.80 1.29
C GLU A 225 34.67 8.70 1.96
N ASN A 226 35.08 9.82 2.55
CA ASN A 226 34.16 10.77 3.17
C ASN A 226 33.30 11.53 2.14
N GLU A 227 33.83 11.79 0.94
CA GLU A 227 33.06 12.31 -0.19
C GLU A 227 31.98 11.32 -0.64
N LYS A 228 32.27 10.01 -0.67
CA LYS A 228 31.25 8.99 -0.95
C LYS A 228 30.17 8.99 0.12
N ILE A 229 30.52 9.05 1.40
CA ILE A 229 29.55 9.13 2.51
C ILE A 229 28.63 10.34 2.33
N SER A 230 29.21 11.50 2.00
CA SER A 230 28.44 12.73 1.77
C SER A 230 27.47 12.61 0.59
N SER A 231 27.87 11.90 -0.48
CA SER A 231 27.00 11.58 -1.61
C SER A 231 25.85 10.65 -1.21
N GLU A 232 26.12 9.59 -0.44
CA GLU A 232 25.09 8.67 0.05
C GLU A 232 24.09 9.36 0.99
N VAL A 233 24.55 10.26 1.86
CA VAL A 233 23.68 11.11 2.70
C VAL A 233 22.72 11.94 1.85
N SER A 234 23.20 12.52 0.74
CA SER A 234 22.33 13.28 -0.17
C SER A 234 21.28 12.39 -0.83
N LYS A 235 21.66 11.18 -1.26
CA LYS A 235 20.71 10.21 -1.86
C LYS A 235 19.66 9.76 -0.84
N LEU A 236 20.08 9.50 0.40
CA LEU A 236 19.18 9.14 1.49
C LEU A 236 18.16 10.26 1.79
N GLY A 237 18.58 11.53 1.71
CA GLY A 237 17.68 12.67 1.84
C GLY A 237 16.55 12.66 0.79
N ILE A 238 16.90 12.49 -0.48
CA ILE A 238 15.92 12.40 -1.59
C ILE A 238 14.99 11.19 -1.40
N LEU A 239 15.54 10.04 -0.98
CA LEU A 239 14.74 8.84 -0.74
C LEU A 239 13.72 9.07 0.39
N SER A 240 14.13 9.75 1.46
CA SER A 240 13.26 10.09 2.59
C SER A 240 12.10 11.01 2.19
N GLU A 241 12.37 12.04 1.37
CA GLU A 241 11.33 12.95 0.87
C GLU A 241 10.31 12.22 -0.04
N ASN A 242 10.79 11.33 -0.91
CA ASN A 242 9.92 10.48 -1.72
C ASN A 242 9.07 9.55 -0.84
N GLN A 243 9.68 8.96 0.19
CA GLN A 243 9.00 8.07 1.12
C GLN A 243 7.87 8.80 1.87
N ASP A 244 8.12 10.03 2.33
CA ASP A 244 7.12 10.87 2.98
C ASP A 244 5.92 11.15 2.07
N THR A 245 6.19 11.52 0.82
CA THR A 245 5.15 11.76 -0.19
C THR A 245 4.30 10.52 -0.46
N ILE A 246 4.93 9.35 -0.57
CA ILE A 246 4.24 8.06 -0.79
C ILE A 246 3.35 7.73 0.40
N THR A 247 3.87 7.87 1.62
CA THR A 247 3.12 7.60 2.85
C THR A 247 1.91 8.53 3.00
N HIS A 248 2.05 9.81 2.65
CA HIS A 248 0.94 10.75 2.62
C HIS A 248 -0.16 10.37 1.61
N LYS A 249 0.22 10.01 0.37
CA LYS A 249 -0.74 9.58 -0.64
C LYS A 249 -1.46 8.29 -0.23
N ALA A 250 -0.74 7.31 0.29
CA ALA A 250 -1.31 6.05 0.73
C ALA A 250 -2.26 6.22 1.93
N ARG A 251 -1.96 7.14 2.86
CA ARG A 251 -2.89 7.50 3.94
C ARG A 251 -4.20 8.06 3.39
N ASN A 252 -4.15 8.98 2.43
CA ASN A 252 -5.36 9.55 1.83
C ASN A 252 -6.24 8.46 1.16
N ILE A 253 -5.61 7.52 0.45
CA ILE A 253 -6.33 6.39 -0.16
C ILE A 253 -7.00 5.52 0.92
N ALA A 254 -6.31 5.26 2.03
CA ALA A 254 -6.87 4.49 3.14
C ALA A 254 -8.10 5.20 3.76
N ASP A 255 -8.02 6.52 3.92
CA ASP A 255 -9.13 7.36 4.41
C ASP A 255 -10.33 7.34 3.44
N GLU A 256 -10.09 7.36 2.12
CA GLU A 256 -11.14 7.23 1.10
C GLU A 256 -11.83 5.87 1.17
N LEU A 257 -11.08 4.78 1.33
CA LEU A 257 -11.63 3.42 1.44
C LEU A 257 -12.54 3.23 2.66
N LYS A 258 -12.32 3.98 3.74
CA LYS A 258 -13.16 3.92 4.95
C LYS A 258 -14.53 4.57 4.76
N ASN A 259 -14.68 5.42 3.74
CA ASN A 259 -15.90 6.15 3.43
C ASN A 259 -16.76 5.47 2.34
N ILE A 260 -16.40 4.26 1.90
CA ILE A 260 -17.13 3.41 0.95
C ILE A 260 -17.93 2.36 1.72
#